data_AF-A0A7S3UP21-F1
#
_entry.id   AF-A0A7S3UP21-F1
#
_cell.length_a   1.000
_cell.length_b   1.000
_cell.length_c   1.000
_cell.angle_alpha   90.00
_cell.angle_beta   90.00
_cell.angle_gamma   90.00
#
_symmetry.space_group_name_H-M   'P 1'
#
loop_
_entity.id
_entity.type
_entity.pdbx_description
1 polymer ?
#
loop_
_entity_poly.entity_id
_entity_poly.type
_entity_poly.pdbx_seq_one_letter_code
_entity_poly.pdbx_strand_id
1 'polypeptide(L)'
;MAGQSEKKLAKQAQEAKKKYLLAIVIANAIYIPLVILANFSELTKTQWAGFILLSGVTYFTFGSISSSLELGVPVEYSQDVFIINLVVQVGSCYSSYFWYLYLVVPTYAMYKAGTFLWGWFRAPTPEDDPEEAAKRKKAEEKKAKKAERQQFKTMRR
;
A
#
# COMPACT_ATOMS: atom_id res chain seq x y z
N MET A 1 19.19 27.27 -5.46
CA MET A 1 18.57 26.31 -6.41
C MET A 1 17.90 25.10 -5.70
N ALA A 2 17.41 25.24 -4.47
CA ALA A 2 16.79 24.13 -3.72
C ALA A 2 15.35 23.81 -4.14
N GLY A 3 14.58 24.79 -4.65
CA GLY A 3 13.16 24.60 -4.98
C GLY A 3 12.87 24.02 -6.38
N GLN A 4 13.87 23.73 -7.21
CA GLN A 4 13.64 23.17 -8.54
C GLN A 4 13.36 21.66 -8.51
N SER A 5 13.98 20.92 -7.58
CA SER A 5 13.73 19.50 -7.34
C SER A 5 12.33 19.30 -6.76
N GLU A 6 11.94 20.08 -5.74
CA GLU A 6 10.62 20.03 -5.10
C GLU A 6 9.50 20.36 -6.10
N LYS A 7 9.69 21.39 -6.95
CA LYS A 7 8.74 21.71 -8.02
C LYS A 7 8.61 20.61 -9.07
N LYS A 8 9.68 19.89 -9.40
CA LYS A 8 9.63 18.74 -10.31
C LYS A 8 8.92 17.55 -9.68
N LEU A 9 9.18 17.27 -8.39
CA LEU A 9 8.52 16.21 -7.64
C LEU A 9 7.01 16.46 -7.53
N ALA A 10 6.62 17.69 -7.18
CA ALA A 10 5.21 18.08 -7.07
C ALA A 10 4.46 17.96 -8.41
N LYS A 11 5.10 18.34 -9.53
CA LYS A 11 4.51 18.16 -10.87
C LYS A 11 4.31 16.69 -11.21
N GLN A 12 5.29 15.83 -10.95
CA GLN A 12 5.18 14.38 -11.16
C GLN A 12 4.09 13.76 -10.28
N ALA A 13 3.99 14.17 -9.01
CA ALA A 13 2.93 13.74 -8.11
C ALA A 13 1.54 14.15 -8.63
N GLN A 14 1.37 15.37 -9.16
CA GLN A 14 0.09 15.81 -9.73
C GLN A 14 -0.29 15.05 -11.00
N GLU A 15 0.68 14.77 -11.89
CA GLU A 15 0.42 13.97 -13.10
C GLU A 15 0.05 12.53 -12.75
N ALA A 16 0.73 11.92 -11.78
CA ALA A 16 0.41 10.60 -11.29
C ALA A 16 -0.99 10.56 -10.66
N LYS A 17 -1.33 11.53 -9.79
CA LYS A 17 -2.67 11.66 -9.18
C LYS A 17 -3.77 11.74 -10.25
N LYS A 18 -3.56 12.49 -11.33
CA LYS A 18 -4.53 12.57 -12.45
C LYS A 18 -4.75 11.22 -13.12
N LYS A 19 -3.70 10.43 -13.33
CA LYS A 19 -3.82 9.06 -13.89
C LYS A 19 -4.62 8.15 -12.98
N TYR A 20 -4.37 8.18 -11.67
CA TYR A 20 -5.13 7.38 -10.69
C TYR A 20 -6.60 7.82 -10.61
N LEU A 21 -6.87 9.13 -10.60
CA LEU A 21 -8.25 9.64 -10.65
C LEU A 21 -8.97 9.20 -11.92
N LEU A 22 -8.31 9.26 -13.07
CA LEU A 22 -8.87 8.78 -14.33
C LEU A 22 -9.17 7.27 -14.26
N ALA A 23 -8.29 6.46 -13.68
CA ALA A 23 -8.55 5.03 -13.47
C ALA A 23 -9.77 4.79 -12.56
N ILE A 24 -9.94 5.58 -11.49
CA ILE A 24 -11.11 5.51 -10.60
C ILE A 24 -12.40 5.86 -11.36
N VAL A 25 -12.37 6.93 -12.16
CA VAL A 25 -13.53 7.36 -12.94
C VAL A 25 -13.92 6.28 -13.96
N ILE A 26 -12.95 5.72 -14.68
CA ILE A 26 -13.19 4.61 -15.62
C ILE A 26 -13.78 3.39 -14.90
N ALA A 27 -13.21 3.02 -13.76
CA ALA A 27 -13.68 1.88 -12.99
C ALA A 27 -15.14 2.03 -12.53
N ASN A 28 -15.50 3.21 -12.02
CA ASN A 28 -16.89 3.50 -11.64
C ASN A 28 -17.81 3.59 -12.86
N ALA A 29 -17.34 4.18 -13.96
CA ALA A 29 -18.09 4.27 -15.21
C ALA A 29 -18.36 2.89 -15.84
N ILE A 30 -17.52 1.88 -15.57
CA ILE A 30 -17.75 0.49 -15.98
C ILE A 30 -18.62 -0.25 -14.96
N TYR A 31 -18.36 -0.05 -13.67
CA TYR A 31 -19.05 -0.75 -12.59
C TYR A 31 -20.54 -0.40 -12.53
N ILE A 32 -20.90 0.89 -12.57
CA ILE A 32 -22.29 1.35 -12.43
C ILE A 32 -23.21 0.76 -13.53
N PRO A 33 -22.86 0.84 -14.82
CA PRO A 33 -23.67 0.21 -15.88
C PRO A 33 -23.74 -1.30 -15.76
N LEU A 34 -22.64 -1.98 -15.42
CA LEU A 34 -22.63 -3.44 -15.26
C LEU A 34 -23.54 -3.90 -14.12
N VAL A 35 -23.53 -3.20 -12.98
CA VAL A 35 -24.43 -3.50 -11.86
C VAL A 35 -25.89 -3.28 -12.24
N ILE A 36 -26.20 -2.17 -12.92
CA ILE A 36 -27.55 -1.86 -13.40
C ILE A 36 -28.04 -2.91 -14.39
N LEU A 37 -27.22 -3.27 -15.39
CA LEU A 37 -27.57 -4.27 -16.41
C LEU A 37 -27.76 -5.67 -15.82
N ALA A 38 -26.90 -6.08 -14.89
CA ALA A 38 -26.96 -7.40 -14.29
C ALA A 38 -28.10 -7.56 -13.27
N ASN A 39 -28.58 -6.48 -12.65
CA ASN A 39 -29.53 -6.54 -11.54
C ASN A 39 -30.67 -5.52 -11.65
N PHE A 40 -31.23 -5.34 -12.85
CA PHE A 40 -32.32 -4.40 -13.14
C PHE A 40 -33.55 -4.54 -12.23
N SER A 41 -33.76 -5.72 -11.63
CA SER A 41 -34.91 -6.06 -10.78
C SER A 41 -34.58 -6.16 -9.28
N GLU A 42 -33.31 -6.39 -8.91
CA GLU A 42 -32.91 -6.74 -7.55
C GLU A 42 -31.68 -5.93 -7.14
N LEU A 43 -31.84 -4.61 -7.02
CA LEU A 43 -30.87 -3.75 -6.35
C LEU A 43 -30.82 -4.12 -4.86
N THR A 44 -30.05 -5.14 -4.56
CA THR A 44 -30.02 -5.76 -3.24
C THR A 44 -29.12 -4.95 -2.31
N LYS A 45 -29.45 -4.89 -1.02
CA LYS A 45 -28.66 -4.19 0.02
C LYS A 45 -27.17 -4.59 0.01
N THR A 46 -26.87 -5.82 -0.40
CA THR A 46 -25.52 -6.37 -0.58
C THR A 46 -24.68 -5.62 -1.63
N GLN A 47 -25.31 -5.14 -2.71
CA GLN A 47 -24.61 -4.40 -3.77
C GLN A 47 -24.27 -2.98 -3.35
N TRP A 48 -25.18 -2.33 -2.62
CA TRP A 48 -24.92 -1.03 -2.00
C TRP A 48 -23.82 -1.12 -0.94
N ALA A 49 -23.84 -2.16 -0.10
CA ALA A 49 -22.77 -2.42 0.85
C ALA A 49 -21.41 -2.61 0.14
N GLY A 50 -21.39 -3.33 -0.99
CA GLY A 50 -20.18 -3.48 -1.81
C GLY A 50 -19.70 -2.19 -2.41
N PHE A 51 -20.60 -1.38 -2.95
CA PHE A 51 -20.23 -0.08 -3.51
C PHE A 51 -19.64 0.85 -2.45
N ILE A 52 -20.25 0.92 -1.26
CA ILE A 52 -19.75 1.72 -0.13
C ILE A 52 -18.35 1.26 0.27
N LEU A 53 -18.17 -0.05 0.40
CA LEU A 53 -16.91 -0.64 0.84
C LEU A 53 -15.79 -0.45 -0.20
N LEU A 54 -16.06 -0.72 -1.48
CA LEU A 54 -15.11 -0.51 -2.58
C LEU A 54 -14.73 0.96 -2.73
N SER A 55 -15.70 1.86 -2.58
CA SER A 55 -15.48 3.31 -2.57
C SER A 55 -14.61 3.74 -1.39
N GLY A 56 -14.88 3.21 -0.19
CA GLY A 56 -14.09 3.47 1.01
C GLY A 56 -12.62 3.06 0.87
N VAL A 57 -12.36 1.87 0.32
CA VAL A 57 -10.97 1.41 0.10
C VAL A 57 -10.30 2.12 -1.05
N THR A 58 -11.03 2.47 -2.12
CA THR A 58 -10.50 3.33 -3.18
C THR A 58 -10.06 4.68 -2.62
N TYR A 59 -10.88 5.29 -1.77
CA TYR A 59 -10.56 6.54 -1.10
C TYR A 59 -9.33 6.43 -0.19
N PHE A 60 -9.28 5.40 0.66
CA PHE A 60 -8.15 5.16 1.54
C PHE A 60 -6.85 4.94 0.76
N THR A 61 -6.90 4.11 -0.27
CA THR A 61 -5.73 3.75 -1.07
C THR A 61 -5.24 4.92 -1.91
N PHE A 62 -6.16 5.71 -2.48
CA PHE A 62 -5.82 6.96 -3.18
C PHE A 62 -5.19 7.99 -2.24
N GLY A 63 -5.68 8.12 -1.01
CA GLY A 63 -5.07 8.95 0.02
C GLY A 63 -3.63 8.49 0.34
N SER A 64 -3.45 7.19 0.56
CA SER A 64 -2.14 6.59 0.83
C SER A 64 -1.14 6.79 -0.33
N ILE A 65 -1.58 6.59 -1.58
CA ILE A 65 -0.77 6.87 -2.78
C ILE A 65 -0.43 8.36 -2.86
N SER A 66 -1.40 9.24 -2.60
CA SER A 66 -1.20 10.69 -2.65
C SER A 66 -0.15 11.17 -1.65
N SER A 67 -0.22 10.69 -0.41
CA SER A 67 0.78 11.00 0.63
C SER A 67 2.15 10.42 0.30
N SER A 68 2.20 9.20 -0.23
CA SER A 68 3.47 8.55 -0.60
C SER A 68 4.17 9.24 -1.78
N LEU A 69 3.40 9.69 -2.79
CA LEU A 69 3.91 10.49 -3.91
C LEU A 69 4.42 11.87 -3.47
N GLU A 70 3.77 12.51 -2.49
CA GLU A 70 4.23 13.79 -1.94
C GLU A 70 5.52 13.66 -1.14
N LEU A 71 5.70 12.54 -0.44
CA LEU A 71 6.92 12.23 0.33
C LEU A 71 8.03 11.62 -0.53
N GLY A 72 7.76 11.29 -1.80
CA GLY A 72 8.71 10.63 -2.70
C GLY A 72 9.05 9.19 -2.29
N VAL A 73 8.16 8.54 -1.52
CA VAL A 73 8.29 7.16 -1.04
C VAL A 73 7.67 6.20 -2.07
N PRO A 74 8.23 4.99 -2.29
CA PRO A 74 7.65 4.01 -3.19
C PRO A 74 6.19 3.68 -2.85
N VAL A 75 5.34 3.68 -3.88
CA VAL A 75 3.88 3.49 -3.78
C VAL A 75 3.44 2.03 -3.98
N GLU A 76 4.38 1.09 -4.05
CA GLU A 76 4.16 -0.29 -4.52
C GLU A 76 3.00 -0.98 -3.79
N TYR A 77 3.01 -0.99 -2.46
CA TYR A 77 1.94 -1.60 -1.67
C TYR A 77 0.57 -0.98 -1.90
N SER A 78 0.48 0.35 -1.92
CA SER A 78 -0.80 1.04 -2.12
C SER A 78 -1.27 0.88 -3.57
N GLN A 79 -0.36 0.81 -4.54
CA GLN A 79 -0.70 0.53 -5.93
C GLN A 79 -1.23 -0.89 -6.12
N ASP A 80 -0.64 -1.89 -5.47
CA ASP A 80 -1.10 -3.27 -5.54
C ASP A 80 -2.50 -3.43 -4.95
N VAL A 81 -2.76 -2.83 -3.78
CA VAL A 81 -4.11 -2.82 -3.19
C VAL A 81 -5.11 -2.12 -4.10
N PHE A 82 -4.71 -1.02 -4.75
CA PHE A 82 -5.55 -0.30 -5.70
C PHE A 82 -5.92 -1.16 -6.91
N ILE A 83 -4.96 -1.87 -7.49
CA ILE A 83 -5.18 -2.76 -8.64
C ILE A 83 -6.07 -3.95 -8.24
N ILE A 84 -5.81 -4.57 -7.09
CA ILE A 84 -6.66 -5.65 -6.57
C ILE A 84 -8.09 -5.16 -6.38
N ASN A 85 -8.27 -3.95 -5.84
CA ASN A 85 -9.60 -3.36 -5.65
C ASN A 85 -10.33 -3.16 -6.99
N LEU A 86 -9.63 -2.70 -8.04
CA LEU A 86 -10.20 -2.57 -9.38
C LEU A 86 -10.61 -3.92 -9.99
N VAL A 87 -9.77 -4.95 -9.82
CA VAL A 87 -10.07 -6.30 -10.31
C VAL A 87 -11.26 -6.89 -9.57
N VAL A 88 -11.35 -6.71 -8.25
CA VAL A 88 -12.50 -7.16 -7.45
C VAL A 88 -13.76 -6.38 -7.84
N GLN A 89 -13.66 -5.07 -8.08
CA GLN A 89 -14.79 -4.25 -8.51
C GLN A 89 -15.39 -4.78 -9.82
N VAL A 90 -14.57 -5.05 -10.83
CA VAL A 90 -15.04 -5.61 -12.12
C VAL A 90 -15.47 -7.08 -11.98
N GLY A 91 -14.71 -7.90 -11.25
CA GLY A 91 -14.98 -9.32 -11.07
C GLY A 91 -16.24 -9.61 -10.26
N SER A 92 -16.55 -8.76 -9.27
CA SER A 92 -17.77 -8.87 -8.44
C SER A 92 -19.06 -8.72 -9.25
N CYS A 93 -19.01 -8.03 -10.40
CA CYS A 93 -20.13 -7.94 -11.33
C CYS A 93 -20.39 -9.27 -12.07
N TYR A 94 -19.36 -10.08 -12.29
CA TYR A 94 -19.48 -11.36 -13.00
C TYR A 94 -19.82 -12.51 -12.03
N SER A 95 -19.26 -12.47 -10.81
CA SER A 95 -19.49 -13.53 -9.84
C SER A 95 -19.36 -13.05 -8.39
N SER A 96 -20.33 -13.42 -7.55
CA SER A 96 -20.33 -13.10 -6.12
C SER A 96 -19.16 -13.75 -5.36
N TYR A 97 -18.47 -14.74 -5.94
CA TYR A 97 -17.29 -15.35 -5.32
C TYR A 97 -16.06 -14.41 -5.27
N PHE A 98 -16.02 -13.35 -6.10
CA PHE A 98 -14.92 -12.36 -6.04
C PHE A 98 -14.89 -11.56 -4.73
N TRP A 99 -15.97 -11.59 -3.96
CA TRP A 99 -15.99 -11.03 -2.61
C TRP A 99 -15.02 -11.72 -1.65
N TYR A 100 -14.72 -13.01 -1.85
CA TYR A 100 -13.75 -13.73 -1.02
C TYR A 100 -12.31 -13.25 -1.24
N LEU A 101 -11.97 -12.78 -2.44
CA LEU A 101 -10.67 -12.12 -2.67
C LEU A 101 -10.51 -10.87 -1.81
N TYR A 102 -11.63 -10.22 -1.48
CA TYR A 102 -11.62 -9.07 -0.62
C TYR A 102 -11.29 -9.39 0.84
N LEU A 103 -11.56 -10.61 1.32
CA LEU A 103 -11.17 -11.05 2.67
C LEU A 103 -9.65 -11.15 2.83
N VAL A 104 -8.89 -11.29 1.74
CA VAL A 104 -7.42 -11.31 1.79
C VAL A 104 -6.87 -10.00 2.36
N VAL A 105 -7.49 -8.86 2.04
CA VAL A 105 -7.06 -7.52 2.51
C VAL A 105 -7.18 -7.38 4.04
N PRO A 106 -8.34 -7.57 4.69
CA PRO A 106 -8.47 -7.52 6.13
C PRO A 106 -7.74 -8.69 6.83
N THR A 107 -7.63 -9.87 6.22
CA THR A 107 -6.83 -10.96 6.78
C THR A 107 -5.35 -10.60 6.83
N TYR A 108 -4.81 -10.00 5.76
CA TYR A 108 -3.43 -9.51 5.75
C TYR A 108 -3.22 -8.32 6.71
N ALA A 109 -4.19 -7.40 6.77
CA ALA A 109 -4.16 -6.29 7.73
C ALA A 109 -4.21 -6.79 9.18
N MET A 110 -5.06 -7.78 9.49
CA MET A 110 -5.11 -8.44 10.80
C MET A 110 -3.83 -9.19 11.11
N TYR A 111 -3.22 -9.86 10.14
CA TYR A 111 -1.91 -10.49 10.32
C TYR A 111 -0.85 -9.45 10.69
N LYS A 112 -0.77 -8.34 9.95
CA LYS A 112 0.20 -7.26 10.20
C LYS A 112 -0.07 -6.49 11.50
N ALA A 113 -1.33 -6.24 11.83
CA ALA A 113 -1.72 -5.66 13.11
C ALA A 113 -1.43 -6.63 14.26
N GLY A 114 -1.66 -7.93 14.04
CA GLY A 114 -1.33 -9.01 14.94
C GLY A 114 0.16 -9.08 15.22
N THR A 115 1.02 -9.05 14.20
CA THR A 115 2.48 -9.02 14.38
C THR A 115 2.95 -7.74 15.06
N PHE A 116 2.34 -6.58 14.75
CA PHE A 116 2.65 -5.32 15.42
C PHE A 116 2.26 -5.33 16.91
N LEU A 117 1.06 -5.82 17.24
CA LEU A 117 0.61 -5.99 18.63
C LEU A 117 1.46 -7.03 19.36
N TRP A 118 1.80 -8.14 18.69
CA TRP A 118 2.67 -9.17 19.25
C TRP A 118 4.08 -8.66 19.51
N GLY A 119 4.62 -7.81 18.62
CA GLY A 119 5.89 -7.11 18.80
C GLY A 119 5.84 -5.97 19.83
N TRP A 120 4.65 -5.47 20.18
CA TRP A 120 4.47 -4.55 21.30
C TRP A 120 4.43 -5.30 22.65
N PHE A 121 3.88 -6.52 22.66
CA PHE A 121 3.89 -7.40 23.84
C PHE A 121 5.20 -8.18 24.02
N ARG A 122 6.00 -8.38 22.97
CA ARG A 122 7.28 -9.11 23.00
C ARG A 122 8.44 -8.13 22.81
N ALA A 123 9.40 -8.12 23.74
CA ALA A 123 10.66 -7.36 23.62
C ALA A 123 11.30 -7.56 22.22
N PRO A 124 12.03 -6.56 21.67
CA PRO A 124 12.35 -6.48 20.24
C PRO A 124 13.21 -7.66 19.78
N THR A 125 12.58 -8.67 19.18
CA THR A 125 13.27 -9.72 18.43
C THR A 125 13.27 -9.36 16.94
N PRO A 126 14.46 -9.18 16.32
CA PRO A 126 14.62 -8.63 14.97
C PRO A 126 14.40 -9.69 13.87
N GLU A 127 13.26 -10.38 13.88
CA GLU A 127 13.07 -11.57 13.01
C GLU A 127 11.95 -11.48 11.97
N ASP A 128 11.06 -10.49 11.99
CA ASP A 128 9.87 -10.53 11.10
C ASP A 128 10.06 -9.97 9.68
N ASP A 129 11.26 -9.52 9.31
CA ASP A 129 11.59 -9.22 7.91
C ASP A 129 13.02 -9.71 7.58
N PRO A 130 13.16 -10.83 6.83
CA PRO A 130 14.48 -11.37 6.50
C PRO A 130 15.33 -10.39 5.67
N GLU A 131 14.71 -9.45 4.95
CA GLU A 131 15.41 -8.44 4.16
C GLU A 131 15.91 -7.29 5.04
N GLU A 132 15.12 -6.88 6.04
CA GLU A 132 15.52 -5.84 7.00
C GLU A 132 16.57 -6.36 8.00
N ALA A 133 16.45 -7.63 8.42
CA ALA A 133 17.42 -8.32 9.27
C ALA A 133 18.80 -8.43 8.57
N ALA A 134 18.82 -8.75 7.27
CA ALA A 134 20.06 -8.80 6.49
C ALA A 134 20.71 -7.41 6.33
N LYS A 135 19.91 -6.35 6.15
CA LYS A 135 20.41 -4.97 6.05
C LYS A 135 20.98 -4.45 7.37
N ARG A 136 20.35 -4.78 8.51
CA ARG A 136 20.83 -4.40 9.85
C ARG A 136 22.12 -5.12 10.23
N LYS A 137 22.23 -6.43 10.00
CA LYS A 137 23.47 -7.19 10.23
C LYS A 137 24.65 -6.64 9.42
N LYS A 138 24.43 -6.33 8.14
CA LYS A 138 25.47 -5.70 7.29
C LYS A 138 25.85 -4.29 7.76
N ALA A 139 24.92 -3.54 8.35
CA ALA A 139 25.20 -2.21 8.90
C ALA A 139 25.99 -2.29 10.21
N GLU A 140 25.69 -3.27 11.07
CA GLU A 140 26.39 -3.51 12.33
C GLU A 140 27.82 -4.02 12.09
N GLU A 141 28.04 -4.95 11.17
CA GLU A 141 29.37 -5.40 10.78
C GLU A 141 30.24 -4.27 10.23
N LYS A 142 29.65 -3.35 9.45
CA LYS A 142 30.36 -2.17 8.93
C LYS A 142 30.71 -1.17 10.04
N LYS A 143 29.85 -1.04 11.07
CA LYS A 143 30.12 -0.20 12.25
C LYS A 143 31.21 -0.81 13.13
N ALA A 144 31.16 -2.12 13.39
CA ALA A 144 32.18 -2.86 14.13
C ALA A 144 33.55 -2.75 13.47
N LYS A 145 33.66 -3.02 12.16
CA LYS A 145 34.92 -2.89 11.41
C LYS A 145 35.47 -1.47 11.37
N LYS A 146 34.60 -0.45 11.41
CA LYS A 146 35.02 0.96 11.50
C LYS A 146 35.51 1.30 12.90
N ALA A 147 34.85 0.81 13.94
CA ALA A 147 35.27 0.99 15.33
C ALA A 147 36.62 0.30 15.60
N GLU A 148 36.83 -0.92 15.13
CA GLU A 148 38.12 -1.63 15.24
C GLU A 148 39.24 -0.88 14.52
N ARG A 149 38.99 -0.37 13.31
CA ARG A 149 39.97 0.45 12.57
C ARG A 149 40.30 1.77 13.28
N GLN A 150 39.35 2.35 13.99
CA GLN A 150 39.56 3.55 14.80
C GLN A 150 40.35 3.24 16.08
N GLN A 151 40.04 2.15 16.77
CA GLN A 151 40.78 1.69 17.95
C GLN A 151 42.24 1.32 17.61
N PHE A 152 42.48 0.63 16.50
CA PHE A 152 43.84 0.33 16.01
C PHE A 152 44.65 1.57 15.64
N LYS A 153 44.00 2.67 15.20
CA LYS A 153 44.68 3.94 14.95
C LYS A 153 45.01 4.69 16.23
N THR A 154 44.18 4.58 17.26
CA THR A 154 44.42 5.22 18.56
C THR A 154 45.50 4.49 19.38
N MET A 155 45.61 3.15 19.27
CA MET A 155 46.65 2.36 19.95
C MET A 155 48.06 2.48 19.34
N ARG A 156 48.20 3.03 18.13
CA ARG A 156 49.48 3.10 17.40
C ARG A 156 50.11 4.50 17.40
N ARG A 157 49.68 5.38 18.32
CA ARG A 157 50.21 6.73 18.55
C ARG A 157 51.01 6.79 19.84
#